data_AF-A0A5N8HFS2-F1
#
_entry.id   AF-A0A5N8HFS2-F1
#
_cell.length_a   1.000
_cell.length_b   1.000
_cell.length_c   1.000
_cell.angle_alpha   90.00
_cell.angle_beta   90.00
_cell.angle_gamma   90.00
#
_symmetry.space_group_name_H-M   'P 1'
#
loop_
_entity.id
_entity.type
_entity.pdbx_description
1 polymer ?
#
loop_
_entity_poly.entity_id
_entity_poly.type
_entity_poly.pdbx_seq_one_letter_code
_entity_poly.pdbx_strand_id
1 'polypeptide(L)'
;YYPSYVLNEWERRGFNIKMEDGDLDVLREGTCDYLGFSYYMTNAVKAEGGTGDAISGFEGSVPNPYVKASDWGWQIDPVGLRYALCELYERYQKPLFIVENGFGAYDKVEEDGSINDDYRIDYLRAHIEEMKKAVTYDGVDLMGYTPWGCIDCVSFTTGQYSKRYGFIYVNKHDDGTGDMSRSRKKSFDWYKEVIASNGENL
;
A
#
# COMPACT_ATOMS: atom_id res chain seq x y z
N TYR A 1 13.61 -4.81 -21.66
CA TYR A 1 13.58 -6.20 -22.17
C TYR A 1 12.47 -6.97 -21.47
N TYR A 2 11.87 -7.98 -22.10
CA TYR A 2 10.92 -8.88 -21.44
C TYR A 2 11.67 -10.08 -20.82
N PRO A 3 11.31 -10.53 -19.61
CA PRO A 3 11.93 -11.71 -19.02
C PRO A 3 11.55 -12.98 -19.79
N SER A 4 12.46 -13.95 -19.87
CA SER A 4 12.26 -15.15 -20.70
C SER A 4 11.02 -15.97 -20.33
N TYR A 5 10.63 -16.00 -19.05
CA TYR A 5 9.49 -16.78 -18.60
C TYR A 5 8.15 -16.31 -19.20
N VAL A 6 7.96 -15.00 -19.43
CA VAL A 6 6.71 -14.46 -19.99
C VAL A 6 6.63 -14.66 -21.50
N LEU A 7 7.76 -14.57 -22.20
CA LEU A 7 7.83 -14.87 -23.63
C LEU A 7 7.46 -16.34 -23.88
N ASN A 8 8.01 -17.26 -23.07
CA ASN A 8 7.64 -18.67 -23.15
C ASN A 8 6.15 -18.89 -22.81
N GLU A 9 5.54 -18.06 -21.96
CA GLU A 9 4.11 -18.14 -21.69
C GLU A 9 3.28 -17.70 -22.90
N TRP A 10 3.64 -16.61 -23.57
CA TRP A 10 2.94 -16.15 -24.78
C TRP A 10 2.91 -17.24 -25.85
N GLU A 11 4.03 -17.93 -26.08
CA GLU A 11 4.10 -19.08 -26.97
C GLU A 11 3.15 -20.21 -26.53
N ARG A 12 3.18 -20.60 -25.25
CA ARG A 12 2.27 -21.64 -24.71
C ARG A 12 0.80 -21.26 -24.85
N ARG A 13 0.46 -19.97 -24.75
CA ARG A 13 -0.91 -19.45 -24.81
C ARG A 13 -1.35 -19.08 -26.24
N GLY A 14 -0.45 -19.16 -27.22
CA GLY A 14 -0.70 -18.72 -28.59
C GLY A 14 -0.99 -17.22 -28.70
N PHE A 15 -0.44 -16.41 -27.79
CA PHE A 15 -0.56 -14.96 -27.87
C PHE A 15 0.41 -14.40 -28.90
N ASN A 16 -0.06 -13.43 -29.69
CA ASN A 16 0.77 -12.70 -30.65
C ASN A 16 0.67 -11.21 -30.33
N ILE A 17 1.66 -10.69 -29.59
CA ILE A 17 1.69 -9.29 -29.16
C ILE A 17 2.28 -8.47 -30.30
N LYS A 18 1.47 -7.59 -30.88
CA LYS A 18 1.91 -6.70 -31.94
C LYS A 18 2.89 -5.65 -31.37
N MET A 19 4.09 -5.60 -31.94
CA MET A 19 5.11 -4.58 -31.68
C MET A 19 5.45 -3.87 -32.99
N GLU A 20 5.98 -2.66 -32.89
CA GLU A 20 6.60 -1.92 -33.99
C GLU A 20 8.13 -2.11 -33.99
N ASP A 21 8.76 -1.83 -35.13
CA ASP A 21 10.21 -1.88 -35.25
C ASP A 21 10.85 -0.85 -34.30
N GLY A 22 11.73 -1.32 -33.41
CA GLY A 22 12.42 -0.49 -32.41
C GLY A 22 11.79 -0.48 -31.02
N ASP A 23 10.60 -1.06 -30.80
CA ASP A 23 9.95 -1.08 -29.47
C ASP A 23 10.84 -1.67 -28.37
N LEU A 24 11.57 -2.75 -28.68
CA LEU A 24 12.46 -3.40 -27.71
C LEU A 24 13.68 -2.53 -27.34
N ASP A 25 14.10 -1.64 -28.23
CA ASP A 25 15.17 -0.68 -27.99
C ASP A 25 14.66 0.44 -27.09
N VAL A 26 13.46 0.97 -27.38
CA VAL A 26 12.78 1.95 -26.52
C VAL A 26 12.60 1.41 -25.09
N LEU A 27 12.15 0.16 -24.93
CA LEU A 27 12.01 -0.47 -23.61
C LEU A 27 13.33 -0.61 -22.85
N ARG A 28 14.46 -0.73 -23.55
CA ARG A 28 15.79 -0.87 -22.95
C ARG A 28 16.39 0.49 -22.61
N GLU A 29 16.14 1.50 -23.43
CA GLU A 29 16.72 2.83 -23.30
C GLU A 29 15.93 3.73 -22.35
N GLY A 30 14.62 3.48 -22.20
CA GLY A 30 13.70 4.27 -21.36
C GLY A 30 13.36 3.66 -20.00
N THR A 31 14.29 2.95 -19.36
CA THR A 31 14.04 2.37 -18.02
C THR A 31 13.86 3.44 -16.95
N CYS A 32 12.93 3.24 -16.02
CA CYS A 32 12.69 4.14 -14.89
C CYS A 32 13.92 4.32 -13.98
N ASP A 33 14.01 5.49 -13.34
CA ASP A 33 15.10 5.84 -12.41
C ASP A 33 14.95 5.16 -11.04
N TYR A 34 13.71 5.05 -10.55
CA TYR A 34 13.34 4.45 -9.26
C TYR A 34 12.12 3.53 -9.41
N LEU A 35 11.86 2.72 -8.37
CA LEU A 35 10.70 1.84 -8.28
C LEU A 35 9.71 2.38 -7.25
N GLY A 36 8.67 3.07 -7.74
CA GLY A 36 7.50 3.43 -6.94
C GLY A 36 6.56 2.24 -6.77
N PHE A 37 6.16 1.93 -5.53
CA PHE A 37 5.20 0.87 -5.26
C PHE A 37 4.23 1.20 -4.12
N SER A 38 3.08 0.54 -4.16
CA SER A 38 2.07 0.55 -3.11
C SER A 38 2.19 -0.70 -2.25
N TYR A 39 2.07 -0.57 -0.93
CA TYR A 39 2.02 -1.71 -0.02
C TYR A 39 0.84 -1.59 0.93
N TYR A 40 0.12 -2.71 1.14
CA TYR A 40 -0.99 -2.74 2.09
C TYR A 40 -1.08 -4.06 2.87
N MET A 41 -0.74 -5.18 2.25
CA MET A 41 -0.90 -6.52 2.79
C MET A 41 0.01 -7.54 2.10
N THR A 42 0.13 -8.71 2.71
CA THR A 42 0.69 -9.93 2.10
C THR A 42 -0.40 -10.98 1.91
N ASN A 43 -0.15 -11.94 1.02
CA ASN A 43 -0.94 -13.16 0.89
C ASN A 43 -0.05 -14.37 1.17
N ALA A 44 -0.64 -15.42 1.76
CA ALA A 44 -0.06 -16.75 1.75
C ALA A 44 -0.72 -17.58 0.64
N VAL A 45 0.06 -18.42 -0.05
CA VAL A 45 -0.44 -19.26 -1.15
C VAL A 45 -0.10 -20.72 -0.90
N LYS A 46 -0.99 -21.63 -1.35
CA LYS A 46 -0.75 -23.07 -1.34
C LYS A 46 -0.90 -23.63 -2.75
N ALA A 47 -0.05 -24.60 -3.08
CA ALA A 47 -0.06 -25.27 -4.37
C ALA A 47 -1.41 -25.97 -4.66
N GLU A 48 -2.04 -26.53 -3.63
CA GLU A 48 -3.37 -27.17 -3.73
C GLU A 48 -4.28 -26.69 -2.59
N GLY A 49 -5.58 -26.57 -2.89
CA GLY A 49 -6.62 -26.25 -1.92
C GLY A 49 -6.75 -24.76 -1.56
N GLY A 50 -5.97 -23.88 -2.18
CA GLY A 50 -6.19 -22.44 -2.10
C GLY A 50 -7.24 -22.01 -3.13
N THR A 51 -8.29 -21.33 -2.68
CA THR A 51 -9.39 -20.89 -3.56
C THR A 51 -9.15 -19.49 -4.11
N GLY A 52 -8.36 -18.67 -3.40
CA GLY A 52 -8.37 -17.22 -3.62
C GLY A 52 -9.71 -16.58 -3.24
N ASP A 53 -9.70 -15.25 -3.15
CA ASP A 53 -10.90 -14.42 -3.06
C ASP A 53 -10.63 -13.05 -3.71
N ALA A 54 -11.68 -12.22 -3.82
CA ALA A 54 -11.56 -10.89 -4.44
C ALA A 54 -10.63 -9.93 -3.65
N ILE A 55 -10.34 -10.22 -2.38
CA ILE A 55 -9.47 -9.40 -1.52
C ILE A 55 -8.01 -9.75 -1.78
N SER A 56 -7.68 -11.04 -1.78
CA SER A 56 -6.36 -11.55 -2.08
C SER A 56 -5.97 -11.32 -3.55
N GLY A 57 -6.94 -11.34 -4.47
CA GLY A 57 -6.71 -11.06 -5.89
C GLY A 57 -5.79 -12.07 -6.58
N PHE A 58 -5.54 -13.23 -5.95
CA PHE A 58 -4.62 -14.25 -6.42
C PHE A 58 -5.21 -15.66 -6.20
N GLU A 59 -5.26 -16.46 -7.26
CA GLU A 59 -5.70 -17.85 -7.18
C GLU A 59 -4.73 -18.68 -6.35
N GLY A 60 -5.22 -19.61 -5.52
CA GLY A 60 -4.36 -20.37 -4.61
C GLY A 60 -4.07 -19.68 -3.27
N SER A 61 -4.61 -18.47 -3.03
CA SER A 61 -4.46 -17.79 -1.75
C SER A 61 -5.18 -18.52 -0.62
N VAL A 62 -4.60 -18.44 0.57
CA VAL A 62 -5.15 -18.93 1.84
C VAL A 62 -4.97 -17.89 2.94
N PRO A 63 -5.87 -17.84 3.95
CA PRO A 63 -5.67 -16.98 5.11
C PRO A 63 -4.36 -17.32 5.82
N ASN A 64 -3.57 -16.30 6.13
CA ASN A 64 -2.37 -16.45 6.94
C ASN A 64 -2.77 -16.43 8.43
N PRO A 65 -2.66 -17.55 9.16
CA PRO A 65 -3.16 -17.64 10.53
C PRO A 65 -2.30 -16.86 11.55
N TYR A 66 -1.18 -16.27 11.13
CA TYR A 66 -0.24 -15.56 11.99
C TYR A 66 -0.42 -14.04 12.00
N VAL A 67 -1.30 -13.51 11.16
CA VAL A 67 -1.57 -12.07 11.04
C VAL A 67 -3.03 -11.77 11.26
N LYS A 68 -3.33 -10.55 11.72
CA LYS A 68 -4.70 -10.04 11.82
C LYS A 68 -5.13 -9.46 10.47
N ALA A 69 -6.41 -9.11 10.35
CA ALA A 69 -6.94 -8.41 9.18
C ALA A 69 -7.77 -7.20 9.58
N SER A 70 -7.92 -6.25 8.66
CA SER A 70 -8.88 -5.13 8.76
C SER A 70 -10.33 -5.61 8.68
N ASP A 71 -11.27 -4.71 8.95
CA ASP A 71 -12.71 -4.94 8.78
C ASP A 71 -13.09 -5.31 7.33
N TRP A 72 -12.23 -5.02 6.35
CA TRP A 72 -12.39 -5.41 4.95
C TRP A 72 -11.62 -6.68 4.57
N GLY A 73 -11.05 -7.41 5.54
CA GLY A 73 -10.32 -8.65 5.32
C GLY A 73 -8.89 -8.48 4.81
N TRP A 74 -8.39 -7.26 4.69
CA TRP A 74 -7.01 -7.00 4.26
C TRP A 74 -6.05 -7.33 5.40
N GLN A 75 -5.12 -8.27 5.17
CA GLN A 75 -4.20 -8.76 6.20
C GLN A 75 -3.19 -7.67 6.59
N ILE A 76 -3.02 -7.46 7.90
CA ILE A 76 -2.14 -6.44 8.47
C ILE A 76 -0.80 -7.10 8.77
N ASP A 77 0.19 -6.83 7.91
CA ASP A 77 1.52 -7.43 8.00
C ASP A 77 2.61 -6.35 7.81
N PRO A 78 3.05 -5.68 8.89
CA PRO A 78 4.11 -4.67 8.77
C PRO A 78 5.46 -5.27 8.39
N VAL A 79 5.76 -6.52 8.81
CA VAL A 79 7.03 -7.19 8.46
C VAL A 79 7.06 -7.51 6.96
N GLY A 80 5.91 -7.80 6.36
CA GLY A 80 5.77 -7.94 4.92
C GLY A 80 6.20 -6.69 4.12
N LEU A 81 6.10 -5.48 4.69
CA LEU A 81 6.62 -4.27 4.05
C LEU A 81 8.15 -4.31 3.97
N ARG A 82 8.80 -4.67 5.08
CA ARG A 82 10.26 -4.86 5.11
C ARG A 82 10.69 -5.95 4.14
N TYR A 83 9.98 -7.08 4.11
CA TYR A 83 10.24 -8.15 3.14
C TYR A 83 10.16 -7.65 1.70
N ALA A 84 9.10 -6.91 1.34
CA ALA A 84 8.94 -6.34 0.00
C ALA A 84 10.07 -5.36 -0.35
N LEU A 85 10.45 -4.49 0.58
CA LEU A 85 11.57 -3.56 0.39
C LEU A 85 12.88 -4.30 0.11
N CYS A 86 13.22 -5.32 0.91
CA CYS A 86 14.44 -6.10 0.70
C CYS A 86 14.41 -6.84 -0.64
N GLU A 87 13.35 -7.57 -0.95
CA GLU A 87 13.23 -8.33 -2.21
C GLU A 87 13.32 -7.43 -3.45
N LEU A 88 12.63 -6.30 -3.45
CA LEU A 88 12.67 -5.35 -4.57
C LEU A 88 14.06 -4.73 -4.71
N TYR A 89 14.67 -4.34 -3.59
CA TYR A 89 15.97 -3.69 -3.62
C TYR A 89 17.09 -4.65 -4.02
N GLU A 90 17.15 -5.85 -3.44
CA GLU A 90 18.13 -6.89 -3.79
C GLU A 90 18.03 -7.28 -5.27
N ARG A 91 16.81 -7.38 -5.80
CA ARG A 91 16.57 -7.77 -7.18
C ARG A 91 16.98 -6.71 -8.19
N TYR A 92 16.68 -5.44 -7.93
CA TYR A 92 16.81 -4.38 -8.94
C TYR A 92 17.96 -3.40 -8.68
N GLN A 93 18.41 -3.28 -7.43
CA GLN A 93 19.46 -2.32 -7.01
C GLN A 93 19.17 -0.90 -7.52
N LYS A 94 17.90 -0.49 -7.41
CA LYS A 94 17.40 0.85 -7.73
C LYS A 94 16.72 1.46 -6.51
N PRO A 95 16.75 2.79 -6.36
CA PRO A 95 16.04 3.47 -5.29
C PRO A 95 14.56 3.07 -5.29
N LEU A 96 14.00 2.86 -4.12
CA LEU A 96 12.59 2.55 -3.94
C LEU A 96 11.83 3.80 -3.48
N PHE A 97 10.54 3.84 -3.74
CA PHE A 97 9.64 4.84 -3.19
C PHE A 97 8.32 4.19 -2.78
N ILE A 98 7.99 4.19 -1.49
CA ILE A 98 6.66 3.77 -1.03
C ILE A 98 5.69 4.92 -1.34
N VAL A 99 5.04 4.83 -2.49
CA VAL A 99 4.12 5.87 -2.99
C VAL A 99 2.71 5.72 -2.40
N GLU A 100 2.40 4.54 -1.85
CA GLU A 100 1.15 4.32 -1.11
C GLU A 100 1.33 3.30 0.02
N ASN A 101 0.78 3.63 1.18
CA ASN A 101 0.49 2.69 2.26
C ASN A 101 -0.58 3.32 3.18
N GLY A 102 -1.55 2.55 3.67
CA GLY A 102 -2.59 3.14 4.51
C GLY A 102 -3.59 2.14 5.06
N PHE A 103 -4.39 2.59 6.02
CA PHE A 103 -5.37 1.75 6.71
C PHE A 103 -6.78 2.31 6.58
N GLY A 104 -7.59 1.65 5.75
CA GLY A 104 -8.98 2.03 5.49
C GLY A 104 -9.91 1.49 6.56
N ALA A 105 -10.56 2.38 7.32
CA ALA A 105 -11.50 2.02 8.37
C ALA A 105 -12.64 3.05 8.49
N TYR A 106 -13.65 2.73 9.29
CA TYR A 106 -14.70 3.69 9.64
C TYR A 106 -14.20 4.66 10.71
N ASP A 107 -14.31 5.97 10.45
CA ASP A 107 -14.08 7.00 11.46
C ASP A 107 -15.39 7.40 12.14
N LYS A 108 -15.34 7.61 13.45
CA LYS A 108 -16.41 8.21 14.24
C LYS A 108 -16.01 9.62 14.65
N VAL A 109 -16.91 10.59 14.42
CA VAL A 109 -16.80 11.94 14.96
C VAL A 109 -17.42 11.93 16.36
N GLU A 110 -16.64 12.32 17.37
CA GLU A 110 -17.11 12.42 18.75
C GLU A 110 -17.94 13.70 18.97
N GLU A 111 -18.57 13.83 20.15
CA GLU A 111 -19.45 14.97 20.47
C GLU A 111 -18.74 16.32 20.40
N ASP A 112 -17.43 16.37 20.67
CA ASP A 112 -16.60 17.58 20.58
C ASP A 112 -16.03 17.84 19.17
N GLY A 113 -16.36 16.98 18.20
CA GLY A 113 -15.86 17.06 16.83
C GLY A 113 -14.49 16.41 16.60
N SER A 114 -13.87 15.83 17.64
CA SER A 114 -12.63 15.07 17.50
C SER A 114 -12.85 13.70 16.85
N ILE A 115 -11.79 13.13 16.28
CA ILE A 115 -11.80 11.79 15.66
C ILE A 115 -10.59 11.04 16.19
N ASN A 116 -10.85 10.00 16.98
CA ASN A 116 -9.83 9.19 17.64
C ASN A 116 -9.54 7.93 16.80
N ASP A 117 -8.66 8.06 15.82
CA ASP A 117 -8.27 7.01 14.88
C ASP A 117 -6.99 6.28 15.29
N ASP A 118 -6.91 5.85 16.55
CA ASP A 118 -5.74 5.13 17.10
C ASP A 118 -5.39 3.87 16.30
N TYR A 119 -6.39 3.16 15.77
CA TYR A 119 -6.19 2.00 14.89
C TYR A 119 -5.38 2.34 13.62
N ARG A 120 -5.48 3.58 13.12
CA ARG A 120 -4.74 4.05 11.95
C ARG A 120 -3.32 4.42 12.31
N ILE A 121 -3.16 5.08 13.46
CA ILE A 121 -1.85 5.38 14.05
C ILE A 121 -1.08 4.08 14.25
N ASP A 122 -1.69 3.08 14.88
CA ASP A 122 -1.05 1.78 15.16
C ASP A 122 -0.61 1.06 13.89
N TYR A 123 -1.45 1.05 12.85
CA TYR A 123 -1.07 0.48 11.55
C TYR A 123 0.13 1.22 10.95
N LEU A 124 0.06 2.54 10.81
CA LEU A 124 1.10 3.32 10.15
C LEU A 124 2.42 3.27 10.94
N ARG A 125 2.36 3.39 12.27
CA ARG A 125 3.52 3.23 13.16
C ARG A 125 4.22 1.89 12.94
N ALA A 126 3.48 0.78 12.97
CA ALA A 126 4.08 -0.54 12.80
C ALA A 126 4.77 -0.70 11.43
N HIS A 127 4.22 -0.12 10.37
CA HIS A 127 4.83 -0.15 9.04
C HIS A 127 6.06 0.78 8.95
N ILE A 128 6.02 1.95 9.59
CA ILE A 128 7.16 2.87 9.64
C ILE A 128 8.32 2.27 10.44
N GLU A 129 8.06 1.54 11.52
CA GLU A 129 9.09 0.83 12.27
C GLU A 129 9.83 -0.21 11.41
N GLU A 130 9.10 -1.02 10.64
CA GLU A 130 9.69 -2.02 9.74
C GLU A 130 10.36 -1.38 8.51
N MET A 131 9.81 -0.28 7.99
CA MET A 131 10.43 0.54 6.95
C MET A 131 11.79 1.09 7.43
N LYS A 132 11.86 1.62 8.66
CA LYS A 132 13.13 2.10 9.24
C LYS A 132 14.15 0.97 9.36
N LYS A 133 13.74 -0.25 9.72
CA LYS A 133 14.65 -1.42 9.74
C LYS A 133 15.19 -1.72 8.35
N ALA A 134 14.33 -1.74 7.32
CA ALA A 134 14.78 -1.96 5.93
C ALA A 134 15.87 -0.96 5.51
N VAL A 135 15.71 0.32 5.84
CA VAL A 135 16.68 1.36 5.49
C VAL A 135 17.95 1.27 6.33
N THR A 136 17.81 1.26 7.65
CA THR A 136 18.95 1.44 8.58
C THR A 136 19.71 0.16 8.89
N TYR A 137 19.05 -1.00 8.81
CA TYR A 137 19.64 -2.30 9.12
C TYR A 137 19.93 -3.11 7.88
N ASP A 138 18.99 -3.19 6.92
CA ASP A 138 19.15 -4.01 5.71
C ASP A 138 19.82 -3.25 4.54
N GLY A 139 19.89 -1.92 4.60
CA GLY A 139 20.60 -1.09 3.61
C GLY A 139 19.81 -0.77 2.35
N VAL A 140 18.48 -0.82 2.41
CA VAL A 140 17.59 -0.43 1.31
C VAL A 140 17.66 1.09 1.08
N ASP A 141 17.90 1.49 -0.17
CA ASP A 141 17.80 2.89 -0.60
C ASP A 141 16.33 3.26 -0.85
N LEU A 142 15.75 4.01 0.09
CA LEU A 142 14.34 4.40 0.08
C LEU A 142 14.22 5.92 0.06
N MET A 143 13.62 6.45 -1.01
CA MET A 143 13.47 7.88 -1.25
C MET A 143 12.47 8.55 -0.30
N GLY A 144 11.42 7.84 0.10
CA GLY A 144 10.35 8.39 0.92
C GLY A 144 9.16 7.46 1.11
N TYR A 145 8.19 7.96 1.87
CA TYR A 145 6.98 7.27 2.27
C TYR A 145 5.78 8.22 2.26
N THR A 146 4.78 7.92 1.43
CA THR A 146 3.58 8.75 1.28
C THR A 146 2.32 7.97 1.62
N PRO A 147 1.75 8.17 2.83
CA PRO A 147 0.51 7.53 3.22
C PRO A 147 -0.63 7.81 2.24
N TRP A 148 -1.37 6.76 1.89
CA TRP A 148 -2.47 6.82 0.94
C TRP A 148 -3.65 7.61 1.50
N GLY A 149 -4.32 8.34 0.61
CA GLY A 149 -5.54 9.07 0.94
C GLY A 149 -5.33 10.04 2.08
N CYS A 150 -4.21 10.77 2.12
CA CYS A 150 -3.80 11.65 3.22
C CYS A 150 -4.88 12.66 3.68
N ILE A 151 -5.82 12.97 2.79
CA ILE A 151 -7.15 13.51 3.07
C ILE A 151 -8.20 12.47 2.63
N ASP A 152 -9.29 12.34 3.38
CA ASP A 152 -10.38 11.44 3.00
C ASP A 152 -10.80 11.62 1.54
N CYS A 153 -10.86 10.51 0.83
CA CYS A 153 -11.17 10.44 -0.59
C CYS A 153 -12.20 9.34 -0.86
N VAL A 154 -12.76 9.37 -2.07
CA VAL A 154 -13.65 8.31 -2.55
C VAL A 154 -12.85 7.01 -2.70
N SER A 155 -13.37 5.90 -2.15
CA SER A 155 -12.74 4.58 -2.25
C SER A 155 -12.73 4.05 -3.69
N PHE A 156 -11.75 3.23 -4.04
CA PHE A 156 -11.64 2.66 -5.38
C PHE A 156 -12.73 1.61 -5.67
N THR A 157 -12.86 0.58 -4.83
CA THR A 157 -13.73 -0.57 -5.12
C THR A 157 -15.21 -0.24 -5.11
N THR A 158 -15.64 0.64 -4.20
CA THR A 158 -17.08 0.90 -3.95
C THR A 158 -17.50 2.34 -4.20
N GLY A 159 -16.57 3.26 -4.44
CA GLY A 159 -16.91 4.67 -4.61
C GLY A 159 -17.46 5.34 -3.33
N GLN A 160 -17.14 4.79 -2.17
CA GLN A 160 -17.68 5.22 -0.87
C GLN A 160 -16.76 6.21 -0.15
N TYR A 161 -17.35 7.04 0.72
CA TYR A 161 -16.65 7.90 1.68
C TYR A 161 -16.51 7.23 3.06
N SER A 162 -17.29 6.20 3.34
CA SER A 162 -17.33 5.56 4.65
C SER A 162 -16.05 4.78 5.01
N LYS A 163 -15.34 4.23 4.02
CA LYS A 163 -13.99 3.65 4.20
C LYS A 163 -12.94 4.74 4.04
N ARG A 164 -12.44 5.26 5.15
CA ARG A 164 -11.60 6.45 5.23
C ARG A 164 -10.13 6.11 5.47
N TYR A 165 -9.23 6.92 4.92
CA TYR A 165 -7.78 6.72 5.00
C TYR A 165 -7.02 7.94 5.55
N GLY A 166 -7.61 9.15 5.48
CA GLY A 166 -6.83 10.36 5.65
C GLY A 166 -6.53 10.79 7.06
N PHE A 167 -5.48 11.57 7.21
CA PHE A 167 -5.20 12.36 8.42
C PHE A 167 -6.21 13.50 8.55
N ILE A 168 -6.71 13.99 7.41
CA ILE A 168 -7.72 15.04 7.31
C ILE A 168 -9.06 14.39 7.03
N TYR A 169 -10.00 14.56 7.95
CA TYR A 169 -11.37 14.13 7.77
C TYR A 169 -12.10 15.07 6.81
N VAL A 170 -12.95 14.50 5.96
CA VAL A 170 -13.87 15.26 5.12
C VAL A 170 -15.30 14.92 5.51
N ASN A 171 -16.07 15.95 5.88
CA ASN A 171 -17.49 15.83 6.23
C ASN A 171 -18.33 15.59 4.97
N LYS A 172 -18.25 14.38 4.45
CA LYS A 172 -19.07 13.85 3.35
C LYS A 172 -19.31 12.36 3.58
N HIS A 173 -20.52 11.92 3.28
CA HIS A 173 -20.98 10.55 3.56
C HIS A 173 -21.63 9.92 2.32
N ASP A 174 -21.78 8.59 2.37
CA ASP A 174 -22.33 7.78 1.28
C ASP A 174 -23.78 8.15 0.93
N ASP A 175 -24.57 8.60 1.91
CA ASP A 175 -25.95 9.05 1.74
C ASP A 175 -26.07 10.49 1.20
N GLY A 176 -24.94 11.13 0.90
CA GLY A 176 -24.88 12.49 0.39
C GLY A 176 -24.90 13.58 1.47
N THR A 177 -25.07 13.25 2.75
CA THR A 177 -24.96 14.23 3.84
C THR A 177 -23.52 14.75 4.00
N GLY A 178 -23.38 15.88 4.70
CA GLY A 178 -22.09 16.55 4.95
C GLY A 178 -21.86 17.77 4.06
N ASP A 179 -21.07 18.73 4.58
CA ASP A 179 -20.83 20.05 3.99
C ASP A 179 -19.45 20.20 3.34
N MET A 180 -18.68 19.11 3.22
CA MET A 180 -17.32 19.09 2.68
C MET A 180 -16.30 19.87 3.52
N SER A 181 -16.63 20.25 4.76
CA SER A 181 -15.67 20.83 5.70
C SER A 181 -14.57 19.83 6.07
N ARG A 182 -13.44 20.36 6.52
CA ARG A 182 -12.26 19.57 6.90
C ARG A 182 -11.97 19.74 8.37
N SER A 183 -11.67 18.63 9.04
CA SER A 183 -11.20 18.60 10.41
C SER A 183 -9.98 17.67 10.53
N ARG A 184 -9.20 17.87 11.58
CA ARG A 184 -8.02 17.03 11.87
C ARG A 184 -8.48 15.79 12.63
N LYS A 185 -7.97 14.63 12.25
CA LYS A 185 -8.04 13.43 13.09
C LYS A 185 -6.86 13.41 14.05
N LYS A 186 -6.89 12.54 15.05
CA LYS A 186 -5.78 12.35 15.98
C LYS A 186 -4.48 11.99 15.24
N SER A 187 -4.58 11.18 14.19
CA SER A 187 -3.45 10.80 13.34
C SER A 187 -2.77 11.97 12.63
N PHE A 188 -3.43 13.13 12.47
CA PHE A 188 -2.85 14.33 11.86
C PHE A 188 -1.66 14.85 12.67
N ASP A 189 -1.88 15.11 13.97
CA ASP A 189 -0.83 15.65 14.84
C ASP A 189 0.22 14.59 15.17
N TRP A 190 -0.18 13.31 15.22
CA TRP A 190 0.78 12.20 15.28
C TRP A 190 1.73 12.21 14.08
N TYR A 191 1.21 12.22 12.84
CA TYR A 191 2.06 12.19 11.65
C TYR A 191 2.87 13.47 11.47
N LYS A 192 2.36 14.62 11.96
CA LYS A 192 3.14 15.86 12.09
C LYS A 192 4.38 15.66 12.96
N GLU A 193 4.26 14.97 14.09
CA GLU A 193 5.40 14.67 14.99
C GLU A 193 6.36 13.65 14.38
N VAL A 194 5.84 12.64 13.67
CA VAL A 194 6.66 11.68 12.90
C VAL A 194 7.54 12.45 11.90
N ILE A 195 6.98 13.37 11.12
CA ILE A 195 7.74 14.19 10.17
C ILE A 195 8.75 15.08 10.90
N ALA A 196 8.32 15.78 11.95
CA ALA A 196 9.17 16.72 12.68
C ALA A 196 10.38 16.05 13.34
N SER A 197 10.21 14.80 13.80
CA SER A 197 11.27 13.98 14.39
C SER A 197 12.03 13.12 13.38
N ASN A 198 11.71 13.25 12.08
CA ASN A 198 12.25 12.39 11.02
C ASN A 198 12.09 10.88 11.32
N GLY A 199 10.95 10.50 11.89
CA GLY A 199 10.58 9.13 12.21
C GLY A 199 11.14 8.60 13.53
N GLU A 200 11.77 9.42 14.36
CA GLU A 200 12.30 8.99 15.67
C GLU A 200 11.24 8.94 16.77
N ASN A 201 10.21 9.80 16.70
CA ASN A 201 9.06 9.77 17.60
C ASN A 201 7.85 9.14 16.87
N LEU A 202 7.51 7.89 17.22
CA LEU A 202 6.39 7.13 16.64
C LEU A 202 5.32 6.79 17.69
#